data_AF-A0A5M4DDX9-F1
#
_entry.id   AF-A0A5M4DDX9-F1
#
_cell.length_a   1.000
_cell.length_b   1.000
_cell.length_c   1.000
_cell.angle_alpha   90.00
_cell.angle_beta   90.00
_cell.angle_gamma   90.00
#
_symmetry.space_group_name_H-M   'P 1'
#
loop_
_entity.id
_entity.type
_entity.pdbx_description
1 polymer ?
#
loop_
_entity_poly.entity_id
_entity_poly.type
_entity_poly.pdbx_seq_one_letter_code
_entity_poly.pdbx_strand_id
1 'polypeptide(L)'
;MLNEIAKQVGDLHVAARILQEVAKDARVAQMKAEREFNGNGFVTADLVDSGNERASERQLAYIRDLGGRARKNMTREQASKKIDELLAAQAAQAA
;
A
#
# COMPACT_ATOMS: atom_id res chain seq x y z
N MET A 1 -34.36 10.10 -1.41
CA MET A 1 -33.26 9.68 -0.52
C MET A 1 -32.73 10.78 0.39
N LEU A 2 -31.91 11.75 -0.06
CA LEU A 2 -31.33 12.78 0.84
C LEU A 2 -32.42 13.59 1.59
N ASN A 3 -33.47 14.03 0.88
CA ASN A 3 -34.60 14.75 1.47
C ASN A 3 -35.40 13.93 2.49
N GLU A 4 -35.38 12.60 2.41
CA GLU A 4 -36.11 11.73 3.36
C GLU A 4 -35.28 11.53 4.63
N ILE A 5 -33.97 11.35 4.49
CA ILE A 5 -33.03 11.29 5.62
C ILE A 5 -33.00 12.66 6.32
N ALA A 6 -32.99 13.76 5.58
CA ALA A 6 -33.05 15.11 6.15
C ALA A 6 -34.36 15.35 6.92
N LYS A 7 -35.49 14.81 6.47
CA LYS A 7 -36.76 14.87 7.21
C LYS A 7 -36.74 14.04 8.50
N GLN A 8 -36.07 12.90 8.52
CA GLN A 8 -35.95 12.04 9.69
C GLN A 8 -34.95 12.56 10.73
N VAL A 9 -33.85 13.14 10.27
CA VAL A 9 -32.77 13.64 11.12
C VAL A 9 -32.99 15.10 11.52
N GLY A 10 -33.83 15.84 10.78
CA GLY A 10 -34.13 17.25 11.02
C GLY A 10 -33.02 18.22 10.61
N ASP A 11 -31.84 17.71 10.24
CA ASP A 11 -30.67 18.49 9.83
C ASP A 11 -30.12 17.98 8.49
N LEU A 12 -30.07 18.89 7.51
CA LEU A 12 -29.59 18.64 6.16
C LEU A 12 -28.10 18.26 6.13
N HIS A 13 -27.27 18.84 7.00
CA HIS A 13 -25.84 18.56 7.05
C HIS A 13 -25.56 17.16 7.60
N VAL A 14 -26.31 16.74 8.62
CA VAL A 14 -26.20 15.39 9.18
C VAL A 14 -26.68 14.35 8.16
N ALA A 15 -27.78 14.63 7.46
CA ALA A 15 -28.26 13.78 6.38
C ALA A 15 -27.24 13.63 5.23
N ALA A 16 -26.55 14.72 4.87
CA ALA A 16 -25.50 14.69 3.86
C ALA A 16 -24.30 13.84 4.30
N ARG A 17 -23.88 13.92 5.57
CA ARG A 17 -22.83 13.05 6.13
C ARG A 17 -23.22 11.57 6.10
N ILE A 18 -24.43 11.23 6.54
CA ILE A 18 -24.91 9.84 6.52
C ILE A 18 -24.89 9.29 5.09
N LEU A 19 -25.36 10.08 4.13
CA LEU A 19 -25.37 9.67 2.73
C LEU A 19 -23.95 9.51 2.17
N GLN A 20 -23.01 10.35 2.58
CA GLN A 20 -21.59 10.19 2.24
C GLN A 20 -20.98 8.92 2.84
N GLU A 21 -21.30 8.57 4.10
CA GLU A 21 -20.82 7.33 4.71
C GLU A 21 -21.39 6.10 4.01
N VAL A 22 -22.70 6.06 3.74
CA VAL A 22 -23.34 4.97 2.99
C VAL A 22 -22.75 4.85 1.57
N ALA A 23 -22.47 5.97 0.91
CA ALA A 23 -21.83 5.97 -0.41
C ALA A 23 -20.38 5.45 -0.35
N LYS A 24 -19.64 5.73 0.72
CA LYS A 24 -18.31 5.14 0.94
C LYS A 24 -18.41 3.63 1.12
N ASP A 25 -19.35 3.15 1.92
CA ASP A 25 -19.56 1.72 2.15
C ASP A 25 -19.93 0.99 0.86
N ALA A 26 -20.81 1.57 0.04
CA ALA A 26 -21.16 1.04 -1.28
C ALA A 26 -19.94 1.00 -2.22
N ARG A 27 -19.09 2.03 -2.19
CA ARG A 27 -17.85 2.07 -2.98
C ARG A 27 -16.86 1.00 -2.51
N VAL A 28 -16.74 0.74 -1.21
CA VAL A 28 -15.89 -0.34 -0.68
C VAL A 28 -16.43 -1.71 -1.11
N ALA A 29 -17.75 -1.91 -1.09
CA ALA A 29 -18.37 -3.13 -1.59
C ALA A 29 -18.10 -3.34 -3.10
N GLN A 30 -18.16 -2.26 -3.89
CA GLN A 30 -17.80 -2.30 -5.30
C GLN A 30 -16.32 -2.62 -5.51
N MET A 31 -15.41 -2.02 -4.73
CA MET A 31 -13.98 -2.33 -4.79
C MET A 31 -13.69 -3.79 -4.45
N LYS A 32 -14.43 -4.39 -3.51
CA LYS A 32 -14.31 -5.83 -3.21
C LYS A 32 -14.77 -6.67 -4.41
N ALA A 33 -15.92 -6.35 -4.99
CA ALA A 33 -16.44 -7.05 -6.16
C ALA A 33 -15.51 -6.91 -7.40
N GLU A 34 -14.91 -5.74 -7.62
CA GLU A 34 -13.96 -5.50 -8.71
C GLU A 34 -12.63 -6.24 -8.52
N ARG A 35 -12.18 -6.42 -7.27
CA ARG A 35 -11.00 -7.24 -6.94
C ARG A 35 -11.25 -8.73 -7.15
N GLU A 36 -12.50 -9.19 -7.00
CA GLU A 36 -12.88 -10.58 -7.23
C GLU A 36 -13.04 -10.91 -8.73
N PHE A 37 -13.52 -9.96 -9.55
CA PHE A 37 -13.72 -10.18 -10.99
C PHE A 37 -12.43 -10.07 -11.82
N ASN A 38 -11.49 -9.21 -11.46
CA ASN A 38 -10.16 -9.12 -12.09
C ASN A 38 -9.20 -10.18 -11.54
N GLY A 39 -9.58 -11.46 -11.68
CA GLY A 39 -8.88 -12.66 -11.20
C GLY A 39 -7.46 -12.90 -11.75
N ASN A 40 -6.58 -11.91 -11.67
CA ASN A 40 -5.16 -12.11 -11.36
C ASN A 40 -5.01 -12.12 -9.82
N GLY A 41 -5.83 -12.95 -9.19
CA GLY A 41 -5.98 -13.08 -7.75
C GLY A 41 -4.83 -13.89 -7.16
N PHE A 42 -3.76 -13.20 -6.79
CA PHE A 42 -2.91 -13.65 -5.69
C PHE A 42 -2.76 -12.53 -4.68
N VAL A 43 -3.83 -12.25 -3.94
CA VAL A 43 -3.69 -11.55 -2.66
C VAL A 43 -4.81 -11.98 -1.69
N THR A 44 -4.79 -13.24 -1.27
CA THR A 44 -5.36 -13.67 0.02
C THR A 44 -4.24 -14.12 0.97
N ALA A 45 -3.10 -13.42 0.88
CA ALA A 45 -1.90 -13.59 1.72
C ALA A 45 -1.21 -12.25 2.11
N ASP A 46 -1.81 -11.07 1.88
CA ASP A 46 -1.15 -9.75 2.15
C ASP A 46 -1.07 -9.32 3.61
N LEU A 47 -1.51 -10.15 4.55
CA LEU A 47 -1.16 -9.96 5.97
C LEU A 47 0.10 -10.76 6.36
N VAL A 48 0.76 -11.42 5.39
CA VAL A 48 1.96 -12.21 5.60
C VAL A 48 3.13 -11.46 4.97
N ASP A 49 3.74 -10.59 5.79
CA ASP A 49 5.11 -10.07 5.64
C ASP A 49 5.63 -9.94 4.20
N SER A 50 5.40 -8.76 3.60
CA SER A 50 5.98 -8.36 2.30
C SER A 50 7.52 -8.37 2.27
N GLY A 51 8.20 -8.76 3.36
CA GLY A 51 9.65 -8.94 3.44
C GLY A 51 10.20 -10.07 2.56
N ASN A 52 9.39 -11.10 2.27
CA ASN A 52 9.82 -12.28 1.49
C ASN A 52 9.56 -12.16 -0.02
N GLU A 53 8.88 -11.09 -0.47
CA GLU A 53 8.75 -10.81 -1.91
C GLU A 53 10.10 -10.45 -2.52
N ARG A 54 10.29 -10.71 -3.83
CA ARG A 54 11.51 -10.30 -4.53
C ARG A 54 11.69 -8.79 -4.43
N ALA A 55 12.94 -8.35 -4.24
CA ALA A 55 13.26 -6.93 -4.21
C ALA A 55 12.81 -6.24 -5.51
N SER A 56 12.20 -5.07 -5.35
CA SER A 56 11.79 -4.25 -6.49
C SER A 56 13.02 -3.84 -7.32
N GLU A 57 12.84 -3.66 -8.63
CA GLU A 57 13.91 -3.18 -9.51
C GLU A 57 14.51 -1.85 -9.04
N ARG A 58 13.67 -0.98 -8.44
CA ARG A 58 14.12 0.29 -7.84
C ARG A 58 15.09 0.07 -6.69
N GLN A 59 14.80 -0.85 -5.77
CA GLN A 59 15.73 -1.18 -4.67
C GLN A 59 17.02 -1.80 -5.20
N LEU A 60 16.93 -2.69 -6.20
CA LEU A 60 18.11 -3.29 -6.82
C LEU A 60 18.98 -2.24 -7.54
N ALA A 61 18.37 -1.28 -8.22
CA ALA A 61 19.08 -0.17 -8.86
C ALA A 61 19.76 0.71 -7.79
N TYR A 62 19.02 1.07 -6.74
CA TYR A 62 19.55 1.91 -5.68
C TYR A 62 20.74 1.27 -4.94
N ILE A 63 20.71 -0.05 -4.71
CA ILE A 63 21.86 -0.78 -4.16
C ILE A 63 23.09 -0.65 -5.07
N ARG A 64 22.91 -0.69 -6.40
CA ARG A 64 24.01 -0.53 -7.36
C ARG A 64 24.56 0.90 -7.35
N ASP A 65 23.68 1.89 -7.28
CA ASP A 65 24.06 3.30 -7.23
C ASP A 65 24.85 3.63 -5.95
N LEU A 66 24.51 2.99 -4.83
CA LEU A 66 25.28 3.07 -3.58
C LEU A 66 26.62 2.30 -3.62
N GLY A 67 26.99 1.70 -4.76
CA GLY A 67 28.22 0.93 -4.94
C GLY A 67 28.12 -0.54 -4.48
N GLY A 68 26.93 -0.99 -4.08
CA GLY A 68 26.65 -2.35 -3.65
C GLY A 68 26.34 -3.32 -4.80
N ARG A 69 26.49 -4.62 -4.55
CA ARG A 69 26.12 -5.67 -5.51
C ARG A 69 24.74 -6.23 -5.19
N ALA A 70 23.74 -5.83 -5.98
CA ALA A 70 22.38 -6.36 -5.88
C ALA A 70 22.29 -7.78 -6.47
N ARG A 71 21.76 -8.75 -5.72
CA ARG A 71 21.59 -10.14 -6.18
C ARG A 71 20.22 -10.31 -6.86
N LYS A 72 20.15 -11.02 -8.00
CA LYS A 72 18.93 -11.20 -8.82
C LYS A 72 17.74 -11.82 -8.05
N ASN A 73 18.02 -12.60 -7.00
CA ASN A 73 17.01 -13.30 -6.21
C ASN A 73 16.95 -12.78 -4.75
N MET A 74 17.44 -11.57 -4.46
CA MET A 74 17.28 -11.02 -3.11
C MET A 74 15.84 -10.57 -2.85
N THR A 75 15.38 -10.73 -1.61
CA THR A 75 14.05 -10.29 -1.18
C THR A 75 14.04 -8.80 -0.87
N ARG A 76 12.84 -8.21 -0.76
CA ARG A 76 12.62 -6.82 -0.43
C ARG A 76 13.23 -6.47 0.92
N GLU A 77 13.10 -7.33 1.92
CA GLU A 77 13.72 -7.15 3.24
C GLU A 77 15.24 -7.17 3.14
N GLN A 78 15.81 -8.16 2.45
CA GLN A 78 17.26 -8.23 2.21
C GLN A 78 17.78 -7.00 1.49
N ALA A 79 17.01 -6.45 0.56
CA ALA A 79 17.37 -5.23 -0.17
C ALA A 79 17.33 -4.01 0.74
N SER A 80 16.27 -3.83 1.54
CA SER A 80 16.18 -2.74 2.51
C SER A 80 17.34 -2.77 3.50
N LYS A 81 17.59 -3.93 4.13
CA LYS A 81 18.72 -4.10 5.04
C LYS A 81 20.05 -3.77 4.37
N LYS A 82 20.21 -4.15 3.09
CA LYS A 82 21.45 -3.86 2.36
C LYS A 82 21.63 -2.38 2.06
N ILE A 83 20.55 -1.69 1.74
CA ILE A 83 20.55 -0.24 1.54
C ILE A 83 20.96 0.46 2.83
N ASP A 84 20.38 0.07 3.97
CA ASP A 84 20.70 0.66 5.27
C ASP A 84 22.18 0.48 5.64
N GLU A 85 22.74 -0.72 5.42
CA GLU A 85 24.17 -0.99 5.62
C GLU A 85 25.06 -0.08 4.75
N LEU A 86 24.71 0.12 3.48
CA LEU A 86 25.48 0.93 2.54
C LEU A 86 25.42 2.41 2.90
N LEU A 87 24.25 2.91 3.29
CA LEU A 87 24.06 4.29 3.73
C LEU A 87 24.83 4.56 5.02
N ALA A 88 24.79 3.64 5.99
CA ALA A 88 25.56 3.75 7.22
C ALA A 88 27.07 3.75 6.95
N ALA A 89 27.55 2.89 6.04
CA ALA A 89 28.96 2.85 5.65
C ALA A 89 29.41 4.14 4.96
N GLN A 90 28.58 4.73 4.09
CA GLN A 90 28.88 6.01 3.44
C GLN A 90 28.94 7.16 4.45
N ALA A 91 27.99 7.21 5.39
CA ALA A 91 27.98 8.22 6.45
C ALA A 91 29.24 8.13 7.34
N ALA A 92 29.70 6.92 7.65
CA ALA A 92 30.92 6.70 8.42
C ALA A 92 32.21 7.05 7.66
N GLN A 93 32.22 6.93 6.33
CA GLN A 93 33.37 7.29 5.49
C GLN A 93 33.47 8.79 5.21
N ALA A 94 32.38 9.54 5.40
CA ALA A 94 32.32 10.98 5.20
C ALA A 94 32.63 11.80 6.47
N ALA A 95 32.93 11.15 7.59
CA ALA A 95 33.28 11.75 8.88
C ALA A 95 34.79 11.65 9.13
#